data_AF-A0A1B6F1G2-F1
#
_entry.id   AF-A0A1B6F1G2-F1
#
_cell.length_a   1.000
_cell.length_b   1.000
_cell.length_c   1.000
_cell.angle_alpha   90.00
_cell.angle_beta   90.00
_cell.angle_gamma   90.00
#
_symmetry.space_group_name_H-M   'P 1'
#
loop_
_entity.id
_entity.type
_entity.pdbx_description
1 polymer ?
#
loop_
_entity_poly.entity_id
_entity_poly.type
_entity_poly.pdbx_seq_one_letter_code
_entity_poly.pdbx_strand_id
1 'polypeptide(L)'
;LAVGDRVGELMRSLPPVAFACIDEAHCISQWSHNFRPSYLMICQVLREKFGVRTILGLTATASRATIASIASTLGLPDGVEGVIRDIPMPDNLRLSVSKDKRKDTALIELLRGKRFDQCRSIIVYCTRRDECQRLASYIRTCLQDVNMEDGKAKRGKLSWNAEAYHAGLTAARRKAVQKSFMSGKTRIVVATVAFGMGINKQEIDGIIHYNMPSSFERYVQEVGRAGRDGQTAHC
;
A
#
# COMPACT_ATOMS: atom_id res chain seq x y z
N LEU A 1 -30.56 11.72 25.50
CA LEU A 1 -31.22 10.39 25.61
C LEU A 1 -32.03 9.97 24.37
N ALA A 2 -32.20 10.79 23.33
CA ALA A 2 -33.08 10.49 22.18
C ALA A 2 -32.41 9.90 20.91
N VAL A 3 -31.10 9.63 20.93
CA VAL A 3 -30.37 9.11 19.74
C VAL A 3 -30.37 7.58 19.69
N GLY A 4 -30.50 6.90 20.84
CA GLY A 4 -30.48 5.44 20.93
C GLY A 4 -31.71 4.75 20.34
N ASP A 5 -32.90 5.35 20.51
CA ASP A 5 -34.17 4.73 20.10
C ASP A 5 -34.36 4.69 18.58
N ARG A 6 -33.94 5.73 17.85
CA ARG A 6 -34.06 5.76 16.39
C ARG A 6 -33.16 4.74 15.69
N VAL A 7 -32.00 4.44 16.26
CA VAL A 7 -31.09 3.41 15.73
C VAL A 7 -31.68 2.02 15.97
N GLY A 8 -32.27 1.79 17.14
CA GLY A 8 -32.95 0.52 17.45
C GLY A 8 -34.15 0.23 16.55
N GLU A 9 -34.96 1.25 16.25
CA GLU A 9 -36.10 1.13 15.31
C GLU A 9 -35.63 0.89 13.87
N LEU A 10 -34.60 1.62 13.42
CA LEU A 10 -34.00 1.41 12.10
C LEU A 10 -33.39 0.01 11.97
N MET A 11 -32.77 -0.52 13.03
CA MET A 11 -32.21 -1.88 13.00
C MET A 11 -33.28 -2.97 12.89
N ARG A 12 -34.50 -2.73 13.39
CA ARG A 12 -35.62 -3.67 13.25
C ARG A 12 -36.30 -3.62 11.88
N SER A 13 -36.13 -2.54 11.13
CA SER A 13 -36.70 -2.39 9.78
C SER A 13 -35.76 -2.89 8.66
N LEU A 14 -34.52 -3.22 8.99
CA LEU A 14 -33.58 -3.76 8.00
C LEU A 14 -33.88 -5.24 7.70
N PRO A 15 -33.71 -5.67 6.44
CA PRO A 15 -33.75 -7.08 6.08
C PRO A 15 -32.70 -7.90 6.85
N PRO A 16 -32.90 -9.21 7.00
CA PRO A 16 -31.92 -10.08 7.62
C PRO A 16 -30.58 -10.03 6.87
N VAL A 17 -29.49 -9.89 7.62
CA VAL A 17 -28.13 -9.83 7.07
C VAL A 17 -27.60 -11.25 6.87
N ALA A 18 -27.31 -11.61 5.62
CA ALA A 18 -26.81 -12.95 5.29
C ALA A 18 -25.40 -13.21 5.83
N PHE A 19 -24.48 -12.24 5.66
CA PHE A 19 -23.11 -12.30 6.18
C PHE A 19 -22.50 -10.90 6.31
N ALA A 20 -21.40 -10.79 7.05
CA ALA A 20 -20.59 -9.57 7.11
C ALA A 20 -19.16 -9.82 6.61
N CYS A 21 -18.67 -8.93 5.76
CA CYS A 21 -17.28 -8.92 5.32
C CYS A 21 -16.49 -7.90 6.15
N ILE A 22 -15.39 -8.33 6.76
CA ILE A 22 -14.46 -7.48 7.51
C ILE A 22 -13.17 -7.40 6.70
N ASP A 23 -12.99 -6.28 6.01
CA ASP A 23 -11.74 -5.97 5.32
C ASP A 23 -10.65 -5.56 6.32
N GLU A 24 -9.38 -5.77 5.97
CA GLU A 24 -8.21 -5.57 6.84
C GLU A 24 -8.36 -6.23 8.23
N ALA A 25 -8.86 -7.47 8.25
CA ALA A 25 -9.17 -8.24 9.46
C ALA A 25 -7.98 -8.37 10.43
N HIS A 26 -6.74 -8.20 9.96
CA HIS A 26 -5.57 -8.11 10.82
C HIS A 26 -5.67 -7.01 11.89
N CYS A 27 -6.48 -5.95 11.68
CA CYS A 27 -6.68 -4.88 12.66
C CYS A 27 -7.33 -5.35 13.97
N ILE A 28 -7.96 -6.53 13.99
CA ILE A 28 -8.59 -7.12 15.17
C ILE A 28 -7.56 -7.64 16.17
N SER A 29 -6.42 -8.14 15.69
CA SER A 29 -5.43 -8.80 16.53
C SER A 29 -4.48 -7.78 17.17
N GLN A 30 -4.29 -7.86 18.49
CA GLN A 30 -3.27 -7.07 19.19
C GLN A 30 -1.84 -7.41 18.73
N TRP A 31 -1.65 -8.60 18.17
CA TRP A 31 -0.38 -9.08 17.61
C TRP A 31 -0.14 -8.61 16.19
N SER A 32 -1.04 -7.79 15.65
CA SER A 32 -0.91 -7.20 14.33
C SER A 32 -0.15 -5.88 14.36
N HIS A 33 0.55 -5.60 13.27
CA HIS A 33 1.27 -4.35 13.04
C HIS A 33 0.37 -3.10 13.00
N ASN A 34 -0.95 -3.26 12.94
CA ASN A 34 -1.94 -2.18 12.83
C ASN A 34 -3.22 -2.47 13.64
N PHE A 35 -3.09 -2.86 14.91
CA PHE A 35 -4.24 -3.10 15.80
C PHE A 35 -5.12 -1.85 15.96
N ARG A 36 -6.45 -2.03 15.87
CA ARG A 36 -7.45 -0.97 16.06
C ARG A 36 -8.57 -1.44 16.99
N PRO A 37 -8.69 -0.89 18.21
CA PRO A 37 -9.72 -1.30 19.18
C PRO A 37 -11.16 -1.23 18.65
N SER A 38 -11.45 -0.28 17.75
CA SER A 38 -12.75 -0.15 17.07
C SER A 38 -13.21 -1.42 16.35
N TYR A 39 -12.31 -2.26 15.85
CA TYR A 39 -12.66 -3.51 15.18
C TYR A 39 -13.28 -4.53 16.15
N LEU A 40 -12.86 -4.54 17.41
CA LEU A 40 -13.45 -5.41 18.43
C LEU A 40 -14.93 -5.07 18.66
N MET A 41 -15.25 -3.77 18.69
CA MET A 41 -16.62 -3.28 18.86
C MET A 41 -17.50 -3.65 17.66
N ILE A 42 -16.97 -3.57 16.43
CA ILE A 42 -17.71 -3.94 15.22
C ILE A 42 -18.15 -5.41 15.28
N CYS A 43 -17.24 -6.32 15.67
CA CYS A 43 -17.54 -7.75 15.76
C CYS A 43 -18.66 -8.04 16.75
N GLN A 44 -18.62 -7.37 17.91
CA GLN A 44 -19.65 -7.48 18.92
C GLN A 44 -21.00 -6.98 18.41
N VAL A 45 -21.03 -5.79 17.79
CA VAL A 45 -22.26 -5.19 17.24
C VAL A 45 -22.87 -6.06 16.15
N LEU A 46 -22.06 -6.59 15.22
CA LEU A 46 -22.55 -7.47 14.14
C LEU A 46 -23.24 -8.72 14.68
N ARG A 47 -22.70 -9.33 15.72
CA ARG A 47 -23.28 -10.53 16.32
C ARG A 47 -24.49 -10.21 17.21
N GLU A 48 -24.34 -9.28 18.14
CA GLU A 48 -25.34 -9.01 19.19
C GLU A 48 -26.51 -8.15 18.71
N LYS A 49 -26.28 -7.19 17.80
CA LYS A 49 -27.32 -6.26 17.34
C LYS A 49 -27.92 -6.67 15.99
N PHE A 50 -27.09 -7.17 15.09
CA PHE A 50 -27.52 -7.55 13.74
C PHE A 50 -27.74 -9.06 13.55
N GLY A 51 -27.40 -9.88 14.56
CA GLY A 51 -27.60 -11.34 14.48
C GLY A 51 -26.79 -12.03 13.38
N VAL A 52 -25.69 -11.41 12.93
CA VAL A 52 -24.88 -11.94 11.83
C VAL A 52 -24.18 -13.22 12.28
N ARG A 53 -24.46 -14.33 11.58
CA ARG A 53 -23.87 -15.65 11.87
C ARG A 53 -22.61 -15.92 11.05
N THR A 54 -22.59 -15.46 9.81
CA THR A 54 -21.49 -15.70 8.86
C THR A 54 -20.59 -14.47 8.78
N ILE A 55 -19.30 -14.63 9.04
CA ILE A 55 -18.30 -13.57 8.95
C ILE A 55 -17.21 -14.00 7.98
N LEU A 56 -16.88 -13.14 7.02
CA LEU A 56 -15.75 -13.28 6.11
C LEU A 56 -14.68 -12.26 6.49
N GLY A 57 -13.52 -12.71 6.97
CA GLY A 57 -12.37 -11.85 7.23
C GLY A 57 -11.41 -11.82 6.04
N LEU A 58 -11.09 -10.64 5.53
CA LEU A 58 -10.13 -10.46 4.44
C LEU A 58 -8.89 -9.71 4.97
N THR A 59 -7.71 -10.20 4.62
CA THR A 59 -6.46 -9.50 4.90
C THR A 59 -5.39 -9.92 3.90
N ALA A 60 -4.57 -8.97 3.44
CA ALA A 60 -3.44 -9.26 2.56
C ALA A 60 -2.25 -9.84 3.33
N THR A 61 -2.07 -9.43 4.59
CA THR A 61 -0.93 -9.84 5.41
C THR A 61 -1.38 -10.25 6.81
N ALA A 62 -1.03 -11.47 7.20
CA ALA A 62 -1.26 -11.97 8.56
C ALA A 62 -0.28 -13.10 8.88
N SER A 63 0.40 -13.00 10.02
CA SER A 63 1.21 -14.10 10.56
C SER A 63 0.32 -15.25 11.03
N ARG A 64 0.89 -16.45 11.27
CA ARG A 64 0.14 -17.57 11.84
C ARG A 64 -0.50 -17.22 13.19
N ALA A 65 0.20 -16.48 14.04
CA ALA A 65 -0.32 -16.01 15.32
C ALA A 65 -1.46 -14.99 15.13
N THR A 66 -1.31 -14.07 14.16
CA THR A 66 -2.35 -13.11 13.80
C THR A 66 -3.61 -13.83 13.28
N ILE A 67 -3.47 -14.84 12.43
CA ILE A 67 -4.58 -15.65 11.91
C ILE A 67 -5.34 -16.34 13.05
N ALA A 68 -4.62 -17.02 13.96
CA ALA A 68 -5.24 -17.67 15.11
C ALA A 68 -5.98 -16.67 16.01
N SER A 69 -5.39 -15.50 16.22
CA SER A 69 -6.01 -14.41 16.98
C SER A 69 -7.26 -13.87 16.28
N ILE A 70 -7.23 -13.65 14.95
CA ILE A 70 -8.40 -13.22 14.18
C ILE A 70 -9.53 -14.26 14.32
N ALA A 71 -9.23 -15.54 14.07
CA ALA A 71 -10.22 -16.61 14.11
C ALA A 71 -10.88 -16.73 15.49
N SER A 72 -10.08 -16.65 16.55
CA SER A 72 -10.56 -16.65 17.94
C SER A 72 -11.42 -15.43 18.26
N THR A 73 -10.93 -14.22 17.97
CA THR A 73 -11.67 -12.99 18.30
C THR A 73 -12.93 -12.81 17.47
N LEU A 74 -12.94 -13.27 16.22
CA LEU A 74 -14.14 -13.30 15.40
C LEU A 74 -15.10 -14.42 15.80
N GLY A 75 -14.66 -15.44 16.54
CA GLY A 75 -15.47 -16.61 16.85
C GLY A 75 -15.84 -17.39 15.58
N LEU A 76 -14.87 -17.62 14.69
CA LEU A 76 -15.08 -18.38 13.45
C LEU A 76 -15.23 -19.88 13.80
N PRO A 77 -16.35 -20.54 13.44
CA PRO A 77 -16.59 -21.93 13.81
C PRO A 77 -15.58 -22.93 13.23
N ASP A 78 -15.08 -22.63 12.04
CA ASP A 78 -14.03 -23.34 11.30
C ASP A 78 -12.61 -22.96 11.76
N GLY A 79 -12.49 -21.95 12.63
CA GLY A 79 -11.23 -21.55 13.25
C GLY A 79 -10.13 -21.27 12.23
N VAL A 80 -8.98 -21.93 12.39
CA VAL A 80 -7.84 -21.80 11.46
C VAL A 80 -7.96 -22.71 10.23
N GLU A 81 -8.84 -23.71 10.25
CA GLU A 81 -9.08 -24.64 9.13
C GLU A 81 -9.88 -23.96 8.00
N GLY A 82 -10.68 -22.95 8.33
CA GLY A 82 -11.39 -22.12 7.36
C GLY A 82 -10.51 -21.13 6.60
N VAL A 83 -9.21 -21.08 6.89
CA VAL A 83 -8.31 -20.05 6.36
C VAL A 83 -7.82 -20.46 4.97
N ILE A 84 -8.39 -19.82 3.95
CA ILE A 84 -7.91 -19.91 2.57
C ILE A 84 -6.71 -18.97 2.41
N ARG A 85 -5.60 -19.51 1.91
CA ARG A 85 -4.35 -18.74 1.67
C ARG A 85 -3.95 -18.91 0.22
N ASP A 86 -3.49 -17.82 -0.39
CA ASP A 86 -2.99 -17.81 -1.76
C ASP A 86 -1.45 -17.70 -1.80
N ILE A 87 -0.91 -17.75 -3.02
CA ILE A 87 0.48 -17.99 -3.42
C ILE A 87 1.51 -17.11 -2.66
N PRO A 88 2.72 -17.67 -2.37
CA PRO A 88 3.86 -16.92 -1.84
C PRO A 88 4.26 -15.70 -2.69
N MET A 89 5.25 -14.94 -2.19
CA MET A 89 5.84 -13.81 -2.91
C MET A 89 6.06 -14.13 -4.40
N PRO A 90 5.60 -13.28 -5.34
CA PRO A 90 5.72 -13.55 -6.76
C PRO A 90 7.17 -13.73 -7.24
N ASP A 91 7.41 -14.72 -8.10
CA ASP A 91 8.75 -15.08 -8.59
C ASP A 91 9.37 -14.01 -9.53
N ASN A 92 8.55 -13.11 -10.04
CA ASN A 92 8.96 -11.99 -10.90
C ASN A 92 9.51 -10.79 -10.12
N LEU A 93 9.50 -10.83 -8.78
CA LEU A 93 10.08 -9.77 -7.94
C LEU A 93 11.57 -10.02 -7.66
N ARG A 94 12.41 -9.07 -8.08
CA ARG A 94 13.86 -9.06 -7.79
C ARG A 94 14.14 -8.16 -6.61
N LEU A 95 14.30 -8.77 -5.43
CA LEU A 95 14.58 -8.07 -4.17
C LEU A 95 16.09 -7.82 -4.00
N SER A 96 16.45 -6.65 -3.47
CA SER A 96 17.83 -6.29 -3.14
C SER A 96 17.90 -5.37 -1.94
N VAL A 97 19.03 -5.36 -1.24
CA VAL A 97 19.26 -4.48 -0.09
C VAL A 97 20.67 -3.92 -0.16
N SER A 98 20.82 -2.63 0.15
CA SER A 98 22.10 -1.95 0.29
C SER A 98 22.16 -1.15 1.59
N LYS A 99 23.38 -0.85 2.05
CA LYS A 99 23.64 0.04 3.19
C LYS A 99 24.52 1.20 2.74
N ASP A 100 23.88 2.26 2.30
CA ASP A 100 24.56 3.42 1.74
C ASP A 100 24.83 4.51 2.79
N LYS A 101 26.07 5.03 2.80
CA LYS A 101 26.46 6.16 3.66
C LYS A 101 25.74 7.45 3.26
N ARG A 102 25.60 7.69 1.95
CA ARG A 102 24.92 8.85 1.36
C ARG A 102 23.72 8.38 0.55
N LYS A 103 22.58 8.20 1.23
CA LYS A 103 21.35 7.64 0.63
C LYS A 103 20.83 8.45 -0.56
N ASP A 104 20.87 9.78 -0.48
CA ASP A 104 20.44 10.66 -1.58
C ASP A 104 21.24 10.38 -2.87
N THR A 105 22.57 10.30 -2.77
CA THR A 105 23.44 10.01 -3.92
C THR A 105 23.20 8.60 -4.46
N ALA A 106 23.13 7.61 -3.56
CA ALA A 106 22.88 6.22 -3.92
C ALA A 106 21.52 6.04 -4.63
N LEU A 107 20.48 6.76 -4.20
CA LEU A 107 19.18 6.75 -4.86
C LEU A 107 19.27 7.24 -6.31
N ILE A 108 19.99 8.34 -6.55
CA ILE A 108 20.17 8.89 -7.90
C ILE A 108 21.00 7.93 -8.78
N GLU A 109 22.07 7.34 -8.24
CA GLU A 109 22.87 6.34 -8.94
C GLU A 109 22.05 5.09 -9.28
N LEU A 110 21.22 4.61 -8.34
CA LEU A 110 20.32 3.48 -8.54
C LEU A 110 19.32 3.76 -9.66
N LEU A 111 18.67 4.93 -9.62
CA LEU A 111 17.71 5.36 -10.65
C LEU A 111 18.37 5.48 -12.03
N ARG A 112 19.63 5.95 -12.11
CA ARG A 112 20.39 6.04 -13.37
C ARG A 112 20.92 4.70 -13.87
N GLY A 113 21.05 3.71 -13.00
CA GLY A 113 21.59 2.40 -13.33
C GLY A 113 20.67 1.62 -14.27
N LYS A 114 21.25 0.68 -15.04
CA LYS A 114 20.55 -0.18 -16.02
C LYS A 114 19.33 -0.93 -15.48
N ARG A 115 19.23 -1.05 -14.15
CA ARG A 115 18.12 -1.71 -13.47
C ARG A 115 16.86 -0.85 -13.41
N PHE A 116 17.00 0.46 -13.18
CA PHE A 116 15.87 1.38 -13.00
C PHE A 116 15.72 2.38 -14.15
N ASP A 117 16.71 2.53 -15.02
CA ASP A 117 16.66 3.44 -16.16
C ASP A 117 15.56 3.10 -17.18
N GLN A 118 15.16 1.82 -17.28
CA GLN A 118 14.07 1.34 -18.12
C GLN A 118 12.72 1.26 -17.39
N CYS A 119 12.70 1.33 -16.06
CA CYS A 119 11.46 1.29 -15.27
C CYS A 119 10.59 2.52 -15.58
N ARG A 120 9.34 2.30 -15.98
CA ARG A 120 8.37 3.32 -16.38
C ARG A 120 7.54 3.83 -15.21
N SER A 121 7.35 3.01 -14.18
CA SER A 121 6.56 3.35 -13.00
C SER A 121 7.31 2.92 -11.74
N ILE A 122 7.74 3.89 -10.94
CA ILE A 122 8.53 3.66 -9.72
C ILE A 122 7.84 4.32 -8.53
N ILE A 123 7.76 3.60 -7.41
CA ILE A 123 7.36 4.16 -6.12
C ILE A 123 8.59 4.20 -5.21
N VAL A 124 8.86 5.36 -4.61
CA VAL A 124 9.88 5.52 -3.57
C VAL A 124 9.18 5.74 -2.24
N TYR A 125 9.22 4.76 -1.33
CA TYR A 125 8.62 4.87 -0.01
C TYR A 125 9.54 5.59 0.97
N CYS A 126 8.99 6.61 1.63
CA CYS A 126 9.62 7.39 2.68
C CYS A 126 8.79 7.38 3.97
N THR A 127 9.43 7.55 5.12
CA THR A 127 8.72 7.60 6.41
C THR A 127 8.04 8.95 6.62
N ARG A 128 8.70 10.06 6.25
CA ARG A 128 8.23 11.42 6.58
C ARG A 128 7.70 12.19 5.38
N ARG A 129 6.76 13.11 5.65
CA ARG A 129 6.07 13.91 4.62
C ARG A 129 6.99 14.93 3.97
N ASP A 130 7.80 15.61 4.78
CA ASP A 130 8.81 16.58 4.33
C ASP A 130 9.91 15.91 3.50
N GLU A 131 10.31 14.69 3.87
CA GLU A 131 11.26 13.89 3.11
C GLU A 131 10.73 13.54 1.70
N CYS A 132 9.43 13.22 1.57
CA CYS A 132 8.82 12.99 0.26
C CYS A 132 8.96 14.20 -0.66
N GLN A 133 8.69 15.40 -0.14
CA GLN A 133 8.79 16.65 -0.90
C GLN A 133 10.24 16.95 -1.30
N ARG A 134 11.16 16.85 -0.33
CA ARG A 134 12.59 17.08 -0.54
C ARG A 134 13.16 16.14 -1.60
N LEU A 135 12.88 14.85 -1.49
CA LEU A 135 13.39 13.83 -2.42
C LEU A 135 12.76 13.96 -3.81
N ALA A 136 11.45 14.23 -3.92
CA ALA A 136 10.83 14.45 -5.23
C ALA A 136 11.47 15.65 -5.95
N SER A 137 11.74 16.75 -5.23
CA SER A 137 12.48 17.90 -5.76
C SER A 137 13.91 17.55 -6.14
N TYR A 138 14.63 16.84 -5.27
CA TYR A 138 16.01 16.43 -5.50
C TYR A 138 16.15 15.53 -6.75
N ILE A 139 15.26 14.54 -6.90
CA ILE A 139 15.20 13.66 -8.08
C ILE A 139 14.96 14.47 -9.35
N ARG A 140 13.98 15.40 -9.34
CA ARG A 140 13.72 16.26 -10.50
C ARG A 140 14.95 17.08 -10.88
N THR A 141 15.60 17.73 -9.92
CA THR A 141 16.79 18.56 -10.17
C THR A 141 17.96 17.72 -10.70
N CYS A 142 18.28 16.59 -10.08
CA CYS A 142 19.43 15.78 -10.47
C CYS A 142 19.23 15.00 -11.78
N LEU A 143 17.99 14.79 -12.22
CA LEU A 143 17.69 13.99 -13.42
C LEU A 143 17.12 14.82 -14.59
N GLN A 144 17.09 16.15 -14.47
CA GLN A 144 16.69 17.08 -15.54
C GLN A 144 17.55 16.93 -16.80
N ASP A 145 18.87 16.79 -16.65
CA ASP A 145 19.84 16.81 -17.75
C ASP A 145 19.95 15.48 -18.52
N VAL A 146 19.41 14.39 -17.99
CA VAL A 146 19.59 13.04 -18.58
C VAL A 146 18.89 12.89 -19.94
N ASN A 147 17.95 13.80 -20.25
CA ASN A 147 17.21 13.84 -21.51
C ASN A 147 17.77 14.84 -22.52
N MET A 148 18.81 15.61 -22.18
CA MET A 148 19.42 16.59 -23.06
C MET A 148 20.91 16.26 -23.28
N GLU A 149 21.27 15.92 -24.51
CA GLU A 149 22.64 16.07 -25.02
C GLU A 149 22.55 17.06 -26.20
N ASP A 150 23.43 18.05 -26.24
CA ASP A 150 23.47 19.11 -27.26
C ASP A 150 22.14 19.89 -27.43
N GLY A 151 21.43 20.14 -26.33
CA GLY A 151 20.17 20.90 -26.34
C GLY A 151 19.00 20.23 -27.06
N LYS A 152 19.15 18.95 -27.46
CA LYS A 152 18.11 18.16 -28.13
C LYS A 152 17.60 17.07 -27.19
N ALA A 153 16.28 16.95 -27.09
CA ALA A 153 15.64 15.86 -26.36
C ALA A 153 16.03 14.51 -26.99
N LYS A 154 16.67 13.60 -26.22
CA LYS A 154 16.90 12.22 -26.68
C LYS A 154 15.56 11.57 -26.99
N ARG A 155 15.26 11.36 -28.27
CA ARG A 155 14.10 10.55 -28.71
C ARG A 155 14.23 9.15 -28.10
N GLY A 156 13.28 8.77 -27.26
CA GLY A 156 13.17 7.42 -26.69
C GLY A 156 13.55 7.29 -25.21
N LYS A 157 14.08 8.31 -24.54
CA LYS A 157 14.42 8.25 -23.10
C LYS A 157 13.25 8.79 -22.26
N LEU A 158 12.84 8.03 -21.23
CA LEU A 158 11.69 8.39 -20.40
C LEU A 158 11.99 9.61 -19.51
N SER A 159 11.09 10.61 -19.51
CA SER A 159 11.21 11.78 -18.64
C SER A 159 11.21 11.40 -17.15
N TRP A 160 12.17 11.93 -16.39
CA TRP A 160 12.30 11.71 -14.94
C TRP A 160 11.35 12.61 -14.14
N ASN A 161 10.06 12.51 -14.43
CA ASN A 161 9.03 13.25 -13.71
C ASN A 161 8.73 12.56 -12.37
N ALA A 162 9.14 13.20 -11.27
CA ALA A 162 8.91 12.75 -9.91
C ALA A 162 7.92 13.64 -9.17
N GLU A 163 7.00 13.07 -8.40
CA GLU A 163 6.02 13.81 -7.58
C GLU A 163 5.95 13.28 -6.15
N ALA A 164 5.69 14.17 -5.20
CA ALA A 164 5.50 13.78 -3.80
C ALA A 164 4.05 13.36 -3.53
N TYR A 165 3.82 12.35 -2.70
CA TYR A 165 2.49 11.95 -2.23
C TYR A 165 2.47 11.64 -0.73
N HIS A 166 1.67 12.39 0.03
CA HIS A 166 1.49 12.14 1.46
C HIS A 166 0.16 12.70 1.97
N ALA A 167 -0.25 12.28 3.18
CA ALA A 167 -1.52 12.67 3.79
C ALA A 167 -1.69 14.19 3.99
N GLY A 168 -0.60 14.95 4.12
CA GLY A 168 -0.64 16.42 4.23
C GLY A 168 -0.97 17.18 2.93
N LEU A 169 -1.01 16.52 1.77
CA LEU A 169 -1.46 17.16 0.52
C LEU A 169 -2.98 17.32 0.52
N THR A 170 -3.50 18.31 -0.20
CA THR A 170 -4.95 18.43 -0.41
C THR A 170 -5.50 17.22 -1.15
N ALA A 171 -6.78 16.88 -0.93
CA ALA A 171 -7.43 15.76 -1.63
C ALA A 171 -7.35 15.91 -3.16
N ALA A 172 -7.53 17.14 -3.66
CA ALA A 172 -7.39 17.46 -5.08
C ALA A 172 -5.96 17.16 -5.60
N ARG A 173 -4.92 17.56 -4.86
CA ARG A 173 -3.53 17.28 -5.26
C ARG A 173 -3.21 15.80 -5.22
N ARG A 174 -3.64 15.06 -4.19
CA ARG A 174 -3.49 13.60 -4.12
C ARG A 174 -4.12 12.92 -5.32
N LYS A 175 -5.37 13.28 -5.65
CA LYS A 175 -6.08 12.75 -6.83
C LYS A 175 -5.35 13.06 -8.14
N ALA A 176 -4.80 14.27 -8.29
CA ALA A 176 -4.03 14.66 -9.47
C ALA A 176 -2.74 13.85 -9.62
N VAL A 177 -1.94 13.72 -8.56
CA VAL A 177 -0.70 12.93 -8.56
C VAL A 177 -0.99 11.46 -8.84
N GLN A 178 -1.99 10.88 -8.16
CA GLN A 178 -2.41 9.49 -8.39
C GLN A 178 -2.84 9.30 -9.85
N LYS A 179 -3.74 10.14 -10.38
CA LYS A 179 -4.17 10.05 -11.79
C LYS A 179 -3.00 10.15 -12.77
N SER A 180 -2.06 11.06 -12.51
CA SER A 180 -0.87 11.25 -13.34
C SER A 180 0.01 9.99 -13.35
N PHE A 181 0.27 9.39 -12.19
CA PHE A 181 1.02 8.15 -12.06
C PHE A 181 0.31 6.96 -12.72
N MET A 182 -0.99 6.80 -12.49
CA MET A 182 -1.80 5.75 -13.12
C MET A 182 -1.72 5.82 -14.65
N SER A 183 -1.76 7.04 -15.21
CA SER A 183 -1.66 7.28 -16.66
C SER A 183 -0.24 7.21 -17.25
N GLY A 184 0.80 6.99 -16.43
CA GLY A 184 2.20 6.97 -16.87
C GLY A 184 2.82 8.35 -17.14
N LYS A 185 2.11 9.45 -16.86
CA LYS A 185 2.65 10.83 -17.01
C LYS A 185 3.66 11.18 -15.92
N THR A 186 3.48 10.64 -14.72
CA THR A 186 4.45 10.72 -13.63
C THR A 186 5.14 9.38 -13.53
N ARG A 187 6.47 9.38 -13.72
CA ARG A 187 7.30 8.18 -13.71
C ARG A 187 7.59 7.72 -12.29
N ILE A 188 7.88 8.67 -11.39
CA ILE A 188 8.28 8.40 -10.01
C ILE A 188 7.27 9.05 -9.05
N VAL A 189 6.75 8.29 -8.11
CA VAL A 189 6.05 8.86 -6.95
C VAL A 189 6.85 8.60 -5.70
N VAL A 190 7.27 9.68 -5.03
CA VAL A 190 7.91 9.62 -3.72
C VAL A 190 6.84 9.79 -2.66
N ALA A 191 6.59 8.77 -1.87
CA ALA A 191 5.43 8.72 -1.02
C ALA A 191 5.66 8.19 0.37
N THR A 192 4.82 8.64 1.30
CA THR A 192 4.59 7.85 2.50
C THR A 192 3.65 6.69 2.20
N VAL A 193 3.51 5.80 3.17
CA VAL A 193 2.57 4.67 3.22
C VAL A 193 1.11 5.04 2.89
N ALA A 194 0.78 6.35 2.89
CA ALA A 194 -0.49 6.86 2.40
C ALA A 194 -0.74 6.55 0.91
N PHE A 195 0.31 6.36 0.10
CA PHE A 195 0.24 5.96 -1.31
C PHE A 195 0.19 4.44 -1.48
N GLY A 196 -0.67 3.79 -0.69
CA GLY A 196 -0.90 2.35 -0.76
C GLY A 196 -2.38 1.97 -0.72
N MET A 197 -3.22 2.79 -0.11
CA MET A 197 -4.66 2.52 -0.09
C MET A 197 -5.27 2.82 -1.46
N GLY A 198 -5.75 1.79 -2.16
CA GLY A 198 -6.53 1.93 -3.40
C GLY A 198 -5.74 2.16 -4.70
N ILE A 199 -4.42 1.94 -4.70
CA ILE A 199 -3.64 1.92 -5.96
C ILE A 199 -3.74 0.53 -6.57
N ASN A 200 -4.25 0.47 -7.80
CA ASN A 200 -4.34 -0.74 -8.59
C ASN A 200 -3.78 -0.51 -10.01
N LYS A 201 -2.49 -0.19 -10.09
CA LYS A 201 -1.73 -0.16 -11.36
C LYS A 201 -1.03 -1.50 -11.49
N GLN A 202 -1.14 -2.16 -12.64
CA GLN A 202 -0.58 -3.51 -12.81
C GLN A 202 0.94 -3.44 -13.07
N GLU A 203 1.32 -2.47 -13.88
CA GLU A 203 2.65 -2.23 -14.42
C GLU A 203 3.46 -1.26 -13.55
N ILE A 204 3.67 -1.62 -12.27
CA ILE A 204 4.66 -0.96 -11.41
C ILE A 204 5.97 -1.73 -11.50
N ASP A 205 6.97 -1.13 -12.15
CA ASP A 205 8.25 -1.79 -12.45
C ASP A 205 9.23 -1.76 -11.26
N GLY A 206 9.11 -0.75 -10.39
CA GLY A 206 10.08 -0.51 -9.33
C GLY A 206 9.46 -0.03 -8.03
N ILE A 207 9.90 -0.60 -6.92
CA ILE A 207 9.59 -0.12 -5.57
C ILE A 207 10.90 0.07 -4.83
N ILE A 208 11.13 1.25 -4.28
CA ILE A 208 12.36 1.58 -3.56
C ILE A 208 11.97 2.02 -2.15
N HIS A 209 12.45 1.30 -1.14
CA HIS A 209 12.32 1.71 0.25
C HIS A 209 13.50 2.61 0.66
N TYR A 210 13.29 3.93 0.61
CA TYR A 210 14.33 4.90 1.02
C TYR A 210 14.61 4.82 2.54
N ASN A 211 13.57 4.53 3.32
CA ASN A 211 13.68 4.16 4.72
C ASN A 211 13.18 2.73 4.92
N MET A 212 13.71 2.07 5.95
CA MET A 212 13.30 0.72 6.31
C MET A 212 11.80 0.71 6.68
N PRO A 213 11.01 -0.23 6.14
CA PRO A 213 9.64 -0.45 6.54
C PRO A 213 9.53 -0.69 8.05
N SER A 214 8.42 -0.24 8.66
CA SER A 214 8.20 -0.40 10.10
C SER A 214 7.92 -1.85 10.53
N SER A 215 7.53 -2.71 9.59
CA SER A 215 7.33 -4.15 9.84
C SER A 215 7.51 -4.95 8.54
N PHE A 216 7.64 -6.27 8.69
CA PHE A 216 7.73 -7.18 7.55
C PHE A 216 6.43 -7.25 6.75
N GLU A 217 5.28 -7.25 7.41
CA GLU A 217 3.96 -7.23 6.76
C GLU A 217 3.79 -6.01 5.88
N ARG A 218 4.23 -4.84 6.37
CA ARG A 218 4.22 -3.60 5.59
C ARG A 218 5.13 -3.73 4.36
N TYR A 219 6.35 -4.24 4.55
CA TYR A 219 7.26 -4.47 3.42
C TYR A 219 6.61 -5.33 2.34
N VAL A 220 6.07 -6.49 2.71
CA VAL A 220 5.41 -7.44 1.79
C VAL A 220 4.23 -6.78 1.07
N GLN A 221 3.37 -6.07 1.80
CA GLN A 221 2.22 -5.37 1.21
C GLN A 221 2.66 -4.27 0.23
N GLU A 222 3.77 -3.59 0.51
CA GLU A 222 4.32 -2.54 -0.34
C GLU A 222 4.94 -3.14 -1.60
N VAL A 223 5.84 -4.13 -1.49
CA VAL A 223 6.48 -4.75 -2.67
C VAL A 223 5.50 -5.54 -3.54
N GLY A 224 4.42 -6.10 -2.97
CA GLY A 224 3.35 -6.80 -3.69
C GLY A 224 2.49 -5.91 -4.59
N ARG A 225 2.83 -4.62 -4.71
CA ARG A 225 2.26 -3.70 -5.70
C ARG A 225 3.00 -3.75 -7.04
N ALA A 226 4.25 -4.19 -7.04
CA ALA A 226 5.07 -4.27 -8.24
C ALA A 226 4.75 -5.52 -9.06
N GLY A 227 4.98 -5.46 -10.38
CA GLY A 227 4.95 -6.62 -11.28
C GLY A 227 3.62 -7.40 -11.29
N ARG A 228 2.48 -6.74 -11.12
CA ARG A 228 1.16 -7.43 -11.17
C ARG A 228 0.74 -7.82 -12.58
N ASP A 229 1.44 -7.31 -13.59
CA ASP A 229 1.38 -7.73 -14.98
C ASP A 229 2.23 -8.98 -15.28
N GLY A 230 2.89 -9.56 -14.26
CA GLY A 230 3.77 -10.72 -14.37
C GLY A 230 5.16 -10.41 -14.92
N GLN A 231 5.46 -9.14 -15.26
CA GLN A 231 6.77 -8.75 -15.74
C GLN A 231 7.77 -8.61 -14.59
N THR A 232 9.06 -8.69 -14.90
CA THR A 232 10.10 -8.53 -13.86
C THR A 232 10.00 -7.16 -13.23
N ALA A 233 9.89 -7.13 -11.91
CA ALA A 233 9.87 -5.90 -11.12
C ALA A 233 11.02 -5.89 -10.10
N HIS A 234 11.48 -4.69 -9.77
CA HIS A 234 12.66 -4.48 -8.93
C HIS A 234 12.29 -3.84 -7.59
N CYS A 235 12.68 -4.51 -6.51
CA CYS A 235 12.49 -4.05 -5.14
C CYS A 235 13.82 -3.97 -4.37
#